data_AF-W1XFT8-F1
#
_entry.id   AF-W1XFT8-F1
#
_cell.length_a   1.000
_cell.length_b   1.000
_cell.length_c   1.000
_cell.angle_alpha   90.00
_cell.angle_beta   90.00
_cell.angle_gamma   90.00
#
_symmetry.space_group_name_H-M   'P 1'
#
loop_
_entity.id
_entity.type
_entity.pdbx_description
1 polymer ?
#
loop_
_entity_poly.entity_id
_entity_poly.type
_entity_poly.pdbx_seq_one_letter_code
_entity_poly.pdbx_strand_id
1 'polypeptide(L)'
;GDTPLIKTSTIKKLFDEHINNENSATILTSLVEDPTGYGRIVRDDNGEVLKIVEHKDCNEEELKINEMNTAIYCFDIELLEKALDKINNNNNQGEYYL
;
A
#
# COMPACT_ATOMS: atom_id res chain seq x y z
N GLY A 1 11.38 -12.05 -1.60
CA GLY A 1 10.01 -11.67 -2.01
C GLY A 1 9.25 -12.93 -2.34
N ASP A 2 7.96 -12.92 -2.03
CA ASP A 2 6.97 -13.99 -2.20
C ASP A 2 5.99 -13.73 -3.36
N THR A 3 6.28 -12.71 -4.19
CA THR A 3 5.51 -12.29 -5.37
C THR A 3 6.22 -12.69 -6.69
N PRO A 4 6.30 -13.99 -7.04
CA PRO A 4 7.16 -14.50 -8.11
C PRO A 4 6.77 -14.07 -9.53
N LEU A 5 5.54 -13.58 -9.72
CA LEU A 5 5.01 -13.20 -11.03
C LEU A 5 5.21 -11.72 -11.38
N ILE A 6 5.86 -10.95 -10.50
CA ILE A 6 6.16 -9.54 -10.78
C ILE A 6 7.10 -9.43 -11.99
N LYS A 7 6.77 -8.52 -12.91
CA LYS A 7 7.55 -8.30 -14.14
C LYS A 7 8.43 -7.08 -13.99
N THR A 8 9.60 -7.10 -14.62
CA THR A 8 10.50 -5.93 -14.71
C THR A 8 9.78 -4.71 -15.27
N SER A 9 8.90 -4.89 -16.25
CA SER A 9 8.09 -3.81 -16.83
C SER A 9 7.11 -3.20 -15.83
N THR A 10 6.58 -3.97 -14.89
CA THR A 10 5.70 -3.46 -13.81
C THR A 10 6.50 -2.58 -12.86
N ILE A 11 7.67 -3.03 -12.43
CA ILE A 11 8.56 -2.25 -11.55
C ILE A 11 9.03 -0.96 -12.23
N LYS A 12 9.38 -1.03 -13.53
CA LYS A 12 9.76 0.17 -14.27
C LYS A 12 8.63 1.20 -14.30
N LYS A 13 7.39 0.77 -14.55
CA LYS A 13 6.23 1.69 -14.55
C LYS A 13 6.00 2.31 -13.17
N LEU A 14 6.11 1.53 -12.10
CA LEU A 14 6.00 2.04 -10.73
C LEU A 14 7.05 3.15 -10.46
N PHE A 15 8.29 2.90 -10.88
CA PHE A 15 9.38 3.86 -10.74
C PHE A 15 9.18 5.11 -11.60
N ASP A 16 8.81 4.94 -12.88
CA ASP A 16 8.53 6.06 -13.79
C ASP A 16 7.39 6.94 -13.23
N GLU A 17 6.32 6.33 -12.71
CA GLU A 17 5.19 7.02 -12.07
C GLU A 17 5.64 7.83 -10.84
N HIS A 18 6.49 7.23 -10.01
CA HIS A 18 7.04 7.88 -8.83
C HIS A 18 7.86 9.13 -9.17
N ILE A 19 8.78 9.00 -10.13
CA ILE A 19 9.67 10.09 -10.54
C ILE A 19 8.92 11.19 -11.30
N ASN A 20 8.05 10.83 -12.23
CA ASN A 20 7.38 11.84 -13.09
C ASN A 20 6.38 12.72 -12.33
N ASN A 21 5.79 12.20 -11.26
CA ASN A 21 4.82 12.94 -10.44
C ASN A 21 5.45 13.51 -9.15
N GLU A 22 6.75 13.31 -8.93
CA GLU A 22 7.45 13.73 -7.71
C GLU A 22 6.76 13.23 -6.42
N ASN A 23 6.23 12.00 -6.48
CA ASN A 23 5.49 11.41 -5.36
C ASN A 23 6.43 11.14 -4.19
N SER A 24 6.00 11.39 -2.95
CA SER A 24 6.73 10.94 -1.76
C SER A 24 6.69 9.42 -1.59
N ALA A 25 5.58 8.80 -2.02
CA ALA A 25 5.34 7.37 -1.99
C ALA A 25 4.49 6.97 -3.19
N THR A 26 4.83 5.86 -3.84
CA THR A 26 4.00 5.23 -4.87
C THR A 26 3.77 3.77 -4.50
N ILE A 27 2.52 3.35 -4.48
CA ILE A 27 2.09 2.01 -4.09
C ILE A 27 1.64 1.25 -5.34
N LEU A 28 2.13 0.04 -5.53
CA LEU A 28 1.56 -0.86 -6.53
C LEU A 28 0.32 -1.54 -5.93
N THR A 29 -0.82 -1.40 -6.60
CA THR A 29 -2.10 -1.97 -6.17
C THR A 29 -2.65 -2.94 -7.21
N SER A 30 -3.67 -3.71 -6.85
CA SER A 30 -4.37 -4.59 -7.78
C SER A 30 -5.84 -4.71 -7.41
N LEU A 31 -6.72 -4.83 -8.42
CA LEU A 31 -8.13 -5.16 -8.24
C LEU A 31 -8.29 -6.67 -8.38
N VAL A 32 -8.83 -7.32 -7.34
CA VAL A 32 -9.07 -8.76 -7.30
C VAL A 32 -10.51 -9.05 -6.87
N GLU A 33 -11.04 -10.21 -7.29
CA GLU A 33 -12.41 -10.63 -6.91
C GLU A 33 -12.51 -10.99 -5.42
N ASP A 34 -11.47 -11.65 -4.88
CA ASP A 34 -11.38 -12.00 -3.47
C ASP A 34 -10.08 -11.45 -2.86
N PRO A 35 -10.14 -10.29 -2.19
CA PRO A 35 -9.00 -9.70 -1.50
C PRO A 35 -8.81 -10.26 -0.07
N THR A 36 -9.46 -11.35 0.33
CA THR A 36 -9.33 -11.92 1.69
C THR A 36 -7.86 -12.13 2.08
N GLY A 37 -7.50 -11.65 3.28
CA GLY A 37 -6.13 -11.72 3.80
C GLY A 37 -5.19 -10.58 3.40
N TYR A 38 -5.51 -9.76 2.40
CA TYR A 38 -4.68 -8.63 1.97
C TYR A 38 -5.05 -7.30 2.65
N GLY A 39 -4.12 -6.35 2.74
CA GLY A 39 -4.46 -4.97 3.08
C GLY A 39 -5.34 -4.30 2.02
N ARG A 40 -6.24 -3.41 2.43
CA ARG A 40 -7.16 -2.66 1.57
C ARG A 40 -6.64 -1.26 1.31
N ILE A 41 -6.74 -0.81 0.05
CA ILE A 41 -6.43 0.58 -0.32
C ILE A 41 -7.67 1.43 -0.12
N VAL A 42 -7.67 2.28 0.91
CA VAL A 42 -8.78 3.20 1.18
C VAL A 42 -8.50 4.51 0.45
N ARG A 43 -9.45 4.96 -0.37
CA ARG A 43 -9.39 6.21 -1.13
C ARG A 43 -10.47 7.19 -0.70
N ASP A 44 -10.23 8.48 -0.91
CA ASP A 44 -11.25 9.51 -0.74
C ASP A 44 -12.14 9.64 -1.99
N ASP A 45 -13.11 10.56 -1.95
CA ASP A 45 -14.04 10.82 -3.06
C ASP A 45 -13.35 11.38 -4.33
N ASN A 46 -12.12 11.90 -4.19
CA ASN A 46 -11.30 12.37 -5.32
C ASN A 46 -10.43 11.26 -5.91
N GLY A 47 -10.41 10.07 -5.29
CA GLY A 47 -9.58 8.94 -5.69
C GLY A 47 -8.18 8.94 -5.07
N GLU A 48 -7.89 9.87 -4.16
CA GLU A 48 -6.59 9.96 -3.48
C GLU A 48 -6.46 8.89 -2.40
N VAL A 49 -5.26 8.31 -2.25
CA VAL A 49 -5.00 7.28 -1.24
C VAL A 49 -5.00 7.90 0.16
N LEU A 50 -5.91 7.48 1.02
CA LEU A 50 -5.99 7.91 2.42
C LEU A 50 -5.12 7.05 3.33
N LYS A 51 -5.22 5.73 3.21
CA LYS A 51 -4.51 4.77 4.05
C LYS A 51 -4.56 3.36 3.46
N ILE A 52 -3.66 2.51 3.95
CA ILE A 52 -3.75 1.05 3.81
C ILE A 52 -4.25 0.50 5.15
N VAL A 53 -5.24 -0.40 5.12
CA VAL A 53 -5.74 -1.08 6.31
C VAL A 53 -5.56 -2.58 6.15
N GLU A 54 -4.84 -3.21 7.05
CA GLU A 54 -4.63 -4.65 7.03
C GLU A 54 -5.94 -5.43 7.23
N HIS A 55 -6.04 -6.61 6.63
CA HIS A 55 -7.30 -7.38 6.63
C HIS A 55 -7.88 -7.60 8.03
N LYS A 56 -7.01 -7.81 9.03
CA LYS A 56 -7.40 -8.04 10.45
C LYS A 56 -7.87 -6.78 11.17
N ASP A 57 -7.55 -5.61 10.64
CA ASP A 57 -7.87 -4.30 11.20
C ASP A 57 -9.00 -3.61 10.40
N CYS A 58 -9.46 -4.21 9.30
CA CYS A 58 -10.55 -3.69 8.48
C CYS A 58 -11.89 -3.71 9.21
N ASN A 59 -12.66 -2.63 9.07
CA ASN A 59 -14.08 -2.59 9.41
C ASN A 59 -14.97 -3.19 8.29
N GLU A 60 -16.28 -3.30 8.55
CA GLU A 60 -17.24 -3.91 7.60
C GLU A 60 -17.31 -3.21 6.23
N GLU A 61 -17.08 -1.90 6.16
CA GLU A 61 -17.05 -1.16 4.90
C GLU A 61 -15.72 -1.34 4.17
N GLU A 62 -14.60 -1.31 4.90
CA GLU A 62 -13.27 -1.55 4.34
C GLU A 62 -13.14 -2.98 3.77
N LEU A 63 -13.79 -3.97 4.38
CA LEU A 63 -13.82 -5.34 3.87
C LEU A 63 -14.46 -5.49 2.48
N LYS A 64 -15.31 -4.52 2.07
CA LYS A 64 -15.95 -4.50 0.73
C LYS A 64 -15.03 -3.95 -0.36
N ILE A 65 -13.87 -3.40 0.00
CA ILE A 65 -12.92 -2.85 -0.97
C ILE A 65 -12.21 -4.01 -1.70
N ASN A 66 -12.22 -3.96 -3.03
CA ASN A 66 -11.58 -4.97 -3.90
C ASN A 66 -10.17 -4.60 -4.36
N GLU A 67 -9.72 -3.38 -4.06
CA GLU A 67 -8.35 -2.93 -4.31
C GLU A 67 -7.44 -3.37 -3.16
N MET A 68 -6.49 -4.24 -3.46
CA MET A 68 -5.54 -4.79 -2.49
C MET A 68 -4.16 -4.14 -2.57
N ASN A 69 -3.51 -4.08 -1.42
CA ASN A 69 -2.10 -3.75 -1.29
C ASN A 69 -1.21 -4.93 -1.75
N THR A 70 -0.29 -4.69 -2.68
CA THR A 70 0.66 -5.72 -3.14
C THR A 70 1.95 -5.78 -2.32
N ALA A 71 2.11 -4.89 -1.32
CA ALA A 71 3.33 -4.71 -0.53
C ALA A 71 4.57 -4.38 -1.37
N ILE A 72 4.39 -3.73 -2.53
CA ILE A 72 5.45 -3.23 -3.39
C ILE A 72 5.31 -1.71 -3.50
N TYR A 73 6.36 -1.01 -3.08
CA TYR A 73 6.36 0.44 -2.93
C TYR A 73 7.61 1.07 -3.55
N CYS A 74 7.51 2.35 -3.89
CA CYS A 74 8.62 3.23 -4.21
C CYS A 74 8.50 4.48 -3.35
N PHE A 75 9.56 4.84 -2.62
CA PHE A 75 9.55 5.94 -1.67
C PHE A 75 10.71 6.89 -1.94
N ASP A 76 10.48 8.16 -1.64
CA ASP A 76 11.57 9.07 -1.29
C ASP A 76 12.17 8.63 0.05
N ILE A 77 13.49 8.45 0.08
CA ILE A 77 14.17 7.86 1.24
C ILE A 77 14.13 8.79 2.46
N GLU A 78 14.27 10.10 2.28
CA GLU A 78 14.29 11.05 3.40
C GLU A 78 12.91 11.18 4.05
N LEU A 79 11.86 11.11 3.24
CA LEU A 79 10.48 11.14 3.74
C LEU A 79 10.08 9.82 4.38
N LEU A 80 10.56 8.68 3.85
CA LEU A 80 10.35 7.37 4.46
C LEU A 80 10.97 7.30 5.86
N GLU A 81 12.24 7.71 6.02
CA GLU A 81 12.91 7.70 7.32
C GLU A 81 12.13 8.53 8.35
N LYS A 82 11.67 9.73 7.98
CA LYS A 82 10.84 10.59 8.85
C LYS A 82 9.48 9.97 9.19
N ALA A 83 8.93 9.13 8.32
CA ALA A 83 7.67 8.44 8.55
C ALA A 83 7.87 7.22 9.47
N LEU A 84 8.97 6.48 9.31
CA LEU A 84 9.34 5.33 10.14
C LEU A 84 9.56 5.72 11.61
N ASP A 85 9.98 6.95 11.91
CA ASP A 85 10.07 7.41 13.29
C ASP A 85 8.70 7.58 13.99
N LYS A 86 7.60 7.58 13.22
CA LYS A 86 6.23 7.84 13.72
C LYS A 86 5.38 6.58 13.81
N ILE A 87 5.83 5.45 13.24
CA ILE A 87 5.10 4.19 13.34
C ILE A 87 5.15 3.66 14.78
N ASN A 88 4.07 3.01 15.18
CA ASN A 88 3.95 2.32 16.45
C ASN A 88 3.30 0.96 16.22
N ASN A 89 3.27 0.13 17.27
CA ASN A 89 2.74 -1.21 17.21
C ASN A 89 1.34 -1.34 17.84
N ASN A 90 0.57 -0.25 17.89
CA ASN A 90 -0.78 -0.24 18.43
C ASN A 90 -1.81 -0.68 17.38
N ASN A 91 -1.77 -1.95 16.98
CA ASN A 91 -2.72 -2.61 16.09
C ASN A 91 -3.03 -4.04 16.57
N ASN A 92 -3.97 -4.73 15.92
CA ASN A 92 -4.42 -6.05 16.36
C ASN A 92 -3.34 -7.15 16.29
N GLN A 93 -2.23 -6.91 15.57
CA GLN A 93 -1.09 -7.82 15.51
C GLN A 93 0.03 -7.45 16.48
N GLY A 94 0.04 -6.23 17.02
CA GLY A 94 1.15 -5.74 17.84
C GLY A 94 2.44 -5.54 17.04
N GLU A 95 2.34 -5.28 15.73
CA GLU A 95 3.47 -5.20 14.80
C GLU A 95 3.64 -3.78 14.23
N TYR A 96 4.81 -3.47 13.68
CA TYR A 96 5.00 -2.20 12.97
C TYR A 96 4.65 -2.40 11.49
N TYR A 97 3.56 -1.77 11.03
CA TYR A 97 3.15 -1.82 9.62
C TYR A 97 3.85 -0.73 8.80
N LEU A 98 4.20 -1.08 7.56
CA LEU A 98 4.86 -0.24 6.56
C LEU A 98 3.93 0.13 5.41
#